data_AF-A0A0C4EQR2-F1
#
_entry.id   AF-A0A0C4EQR2-F1
#
_cell.length_a   1.000
_cell.length_b   1.000
_cell.length_c   1.000
_cell.angle_alpha   90.00
_cell.angle_beta   90.00
_cell.angle_gamma   90.00
#
_symmetry.space_group_name_H-M   'P 1'
#
loop_
_entity.id
_entity.type
_entity.pdbx_description
1 polymer ?
#
loop_
_entity_poly.entity_id
_entity_poly.type
_entity_poly.pdbx_seq_one_letter_code
_entity_poly.pdbx_strand_id
1 'polypeptide(L)'
;MAIKCYPSERLHRHPGYSSSLANRASAYMSIGQFHSAANDLEEAIGAIEPDGFVTITQDTRATLIKYVLRLVRCYLALLDGPHATSKLEIIQRLDDSGVHSPPPNGPQRSEYTRTKFLTGLEKRINSARSNELWQEALDIIQLLEQEIVGWGFQFNLACLPGLWTCWKAESLARLGKPVEADEVLAQCAGAEQYLNKQVPHADFHDL
;
A
#
# COMPACT_ATOMS: atom_id res chain seq x y z
N MET A 1 38.13 23.69 -11.16
CA MET A 1 37.67 22.91 -10.00
C MET A 1 36.73 23.79 -9.17
N ALA A 2 35.43 23.54 -9.24
CA ALA A 2 34.44 24.20 -8.38
C ALA A 2 33.35 23.19 -7.98
N ILE A 3 33.78 22.02 -7.51
CA ILE A 3 32.91 21.03 -6.85
C ILE A 3 33.13 21.24 -5.35
N LYS A 4 32.48 22.26 -4.78
CA LYS A 4 32.33 22.47 -3.32
C LYS A 4 31.54 23.75 -3.06
N CYS A 5 30.23 23.76 -3.38
CA CYS A 5 29.30 24.78 -2.88
C CYS A 5 27.83 24.39 -3.11
N TYR A 6 27.47 23.12 -2.88
CA TYR A 6 26.07 22.81 -2.59
C TYR A 6 25.96 22.57 -1.09
N PRO A 7 25.51 23.56 -0.30
CA PRO A 7 25.09 23.29 1.06
C PRO A 7 23.94 22.29 0.99
N SER A 8 24.02 21.26 1.82
CA SER A 8 22.98 20.25 2.06
C SER A 8 21.78 20.85 2.81
N GLU A 9 21.23 21.93 2.29
CA GLU A 9 20.07 22.63 2.84
C GLU A 9 18.88 22.40 1.92
N ARG A 10 17.92 21.64 2.46
CA ARG A 10 16.52 21.45 2.04
C ARG A 10 16.21 22.15 0.72
N LEU A 11 16.31 21.39 -0.39
CA LEU A 11 15.84 21.83 -1.71
C LEU A 11 14.49 22.53 -1.54
N HIS A 12 14.42 23.80 -1.91
CA HIS A 12 13.18 24.53 -2.10
C HIS A 12 12.36 23.78 -3.16
N ARG A 13 11.55 22.82 -2.74
CA ARG A 13 10.71 22.04 -3.66
C ARG A 13 9.75 23.02 -4.32
N HIS A 14 9.71 23.01 -5.64
CA HIS A 14 8.82 23.84 -6.44
C HIS A 14 7.38 23.74 -5.90
N PRO A 15 6.56 24.81 -5.89
CA PRO A 15 5.18 24.77 -5.37
C PRO A 15 4.29 23.67 -5.98
N GLY A 16 4.63 23.20 -7.18
CA GLY A 16 3.96 22.09 -7.88
C GLY A 16 4.58 20.70 -7.68
N TYR A 17 5.59 20.55 -6.82
CA TYR A 17 6.30 19.27 -6.65
C TYR A 17 5.40 18.17 -6.09
N SER A 18 4.70 18.47 -4.99
CA SER A 18 3.77 17.53 -4.34
C SER A 18 2.62 17.11 -5.27
N SER A 19 2.04 18.07 -6.03
CA SER A 19 0.98 17.76 -7.00
C SER A 19 1.48 16.94 -8.19
N SER A 20 2.71 17.18 -8.66
CA SER A 20 3.31 16.41 -9.76
C SER A 20 3.51 14.94 -9.35
N LEU A 21 4.05 14.69 -8.16
CA LEU A 21 4.17 13.35 -7.59
C LEU A 21 2.79 12.68 -7.44
N ALA A 22 1.82 13.40 -6.89
CA ALA A 22 0.47 12.88 -6.74
C ALA A 22 -0.21 12.57 -8.09
N ASN A 23 0.11 13.30 -9.15
CA ASN A 23 -0.39 13.02 -10.50
C ASN A 23 0.27 11.77 -11.09
N ARG A 24 1.60 11.63 -10.94
CA ARG A 24 2.32 10.43 -11.37
C ARG A 24 1.84 9.17 -10.64
N ALA A 25 1.58 9.29 -9.34
CA ALA A 25 0.94 8.22 -8.57
C ALA A 25 -0.43 7.81 -9.13
N SER A 26 -1.24 8.74 -9.65
CA SER A 26 -2.53 8.41 -10.28
C SER A 26 -2.33 7.56 -11.53
N ALA A 27 -1.33 7.91 -12.35
CA ALA A 27 -0.98 7.13 -13.52
C ALA A 27 -0.54 5.71 -13.13
N TYR A 28 0.34 5.58 -12.14
CA TYR A 28 0.76 4.27 -11.62
C TYR A 28 -0.40 3.44 -11.06
N MET A 29 -1.31 4.04 -10.28
CA MET A 29 -2.51 3.35 -9.79
C MET A 29 -3.39 2.84 -10.93
N SER A 30 -3.54 3.60 -12.02
CA SER A 30 -4.39 3.21 -13.16
C SER A 30 -3.86 1.99 -13.92
N ILE A 31 -2.55 1.74 -13.84
CA ILE A 31 -1.89 0.58 -14.45
C ILE A 31 -1.53 -0.52 -13.42
N GLY A 32 -2.02 -0.41 -12.19
CA GLY A 32 -1.80 -1.42 -11.14
C GLY A 32 -0.41 -1.40 -10.48
N GLN A 33 0.44 -0.40 -10.76
CA GLN A 33 1.77 -0.27 -10.15
C GLN A 33 1.68 0.37 -8.75
N PHE A 34 1.09 -0.34 -7.80
CA PHE A 34 0.78 0.21 -6.48
C PHE A 34 2.00 0.53 -5.61
N HIS A 35 3.13 -0.17 -5.75
CA HIS A 35 4.39 0.18 -5.06
C HIS A 35 4.91 1.55 -5.52
N SER A 36 5.02 1.77 -6.83
CA SER A 36 5.46 3.05 -7.40
C SER A 36 4.51 4.18 -7.01
N ALA A 37 3.20 3.92 -7.05
CA ALA A 37 2.19 4.89 -6.60
C ALA A 37 2.32 5.24 -5.12
N ALA A 38 2.55 4.24 -4.25
CA ALA A 38 2.73 4.44 -2.82
C ALA A 38 3.95 5.32 -2.53
N ASN A 39 5.09 5.04 -3.16
CA ASN A 39 6.31 5.83 -3.00
C ASN A 39 6.11 7.31 -3.39
N ASP A 40 5.48 7.56 -4.53
CA ASP A 40 5.17 8.93 -4.98
C ASP A 40 4.24 9.66 -4.00
N LEU A 41 3.25 8.96 -3.44
CA LEU A 41 2.30 9.55 -2.49
C LEU A 41 2.93 9.82 -1.13
N GLU A 42 3.79 8.92 -0.62
CA GLU A 42 4.58 9.16 0.60
C GLU A 42 5.41 10.42 0.47
N GLU A 43 6.11 10.58 -0.66
CA GLU A 43 6.91 11.76 -0.90
C GLU A 43 6.04 13.03 -1.08
N ALA A 44 4.90 12.92 -1.76
CA ALA A 44 3.96 14.03 -1.92
C ALA A 44 3.40 14.50 -0.57
N ILE A 45 3.10 13.57 0.34
CA ILE A 45 2.62 13.83 1.70
C ILE A 45 3.74 14.47 2.53
N GLY A 46 4.95 13.91 2.51
CA GLY A 46 6.10 14.47 3.24
C GLY A 46 6.49 15.88 2.78
N ALA A 47 6.22 16.24 1.52
CA ALA A 47 6.41 17.60 1.02
C ALA A 47 5.35 18.60 1.55
N ILE A 48 4.18 18.13 1.99
CA ILE A 48 3.12 18.97 2.59
C ILE A 48 3.33 19.11 4.10
N GLU A 49 3.79 18.06 4.78
CA GLU A 49 3.94 18.00 6.24
C GLU A 49 5.43 17.85 6.65
N PRO A 50 6.29 18.87 6.47
CA PRO A 50 7.72 18.67 6.68
C PRO A 50 8.14 18.56 8.17
N ASP A 51 7.40 19.08 9.15
CA ASP A 51 7.79 19.05 10.59
C ASP A 51 6.64 19.48 11.56
N GLY A 52 5.41 18.93 11.41
CA GLY A 52 4.38 18.91 12.48
C GLY A 52 3.78 20.22 13.05
N PHE A 53 4.25 21.41 12.66
CA PHE A 53 3.87 22.70 13.28
C PHE A 53 3.17 23.71 12.37
N VAL A 54 2.81 23.33 11.14
CA VAL A 54 2.16 24.28 10.22
C VAL A 54 0.66 24.28 10.46
N THR A 55 0.09 25.46 10.74
CA THR A 55 -1.34 25.73 10.55
C THR A 55 -1.68 25.51 9.07
N ILE A 56 -2.06 24.29 8.71
CA ILE A 56 -2.44 23.96 7.34
C ILE A 56 -3.76 24.64 7.00
N THR A 57 -3.84 25.21 5.81
CA THR A 57 -5.10 25.76 5.30
C THR A 57 -6.12 24.64 5.09
N GLN A 58 -7.41 24.99 5.03
CA GLN A 58 -8.46 24.00 4.77
C GLN A 58 -8.26 23.28 3.42
N ASP A 59 -7.74 23.98 2.40
CA ASP A 59 -7.44 23.40 1.09
C ASP A 59 -6.24 22.43 1.15
N THR A 60 -5.21 22.79 1.93
CA THR A 60 -4.06 21.91 2.20
C THR A 60 -4.52 20.65 2.95
N ARG A 61 -5.42 20.78 3.94
CA ARG A 61 -6.01 19.65 4.67
C ARG A 61 -6.79 18.72 3.75
N ALA A 62 -7.68 19.25 2.91
CA ALA A 62 -8.44 18.44 1.96
C ALA A 62 -7.53 17.70 0.97
N THR A 63 -6.48 18.36 0.50
CA THR A 63 -5.46 17.76 -0.38
C THR A 63 -4.70 16.64 0.32
N LEU A 64 -4.26 16.87 1.56
CA LEU A 64 -3.57 15.86 2.37
C LEU A 64 -4.45 14.63 2.60
N ILE A 65 -5.71 14.82 3.02
CA ILE A 65 -6.68 13.73 3.20
C ILE A 65 -6.84 12.93 1.89
N LYS A 66 -6.97 13.61 0.75
CA LYS A 66 -7.05 12.96 -0.56
C LYS A 66 -5.82 12.10 -0.86
N TYR A 67 -4.62 12.60 -0.59
CA TYR A 67 -3.39 11.85 -0.86
C TYR A 67 -3.25 10.64 0.08
N VAL A 68 -3.53 10.84 1.36
CA VAL A 68 -3.51 9.75 2.35
C VAL A 68 -4.48 8.64 1.97
N LEU A 69 -5.71 8.96 1.55
CA LEU A 69 -6.67 7.92 1.14
C LEU A 69 -6.23 7.15 -0.10
N ARG A 70 -5.59 7.83 -1.05
CA ARG A 70 -5.01 7.16 -2.22
C ARG A 70 -3.85 6.25 -1.83
N LEU A 71 -3.03 6.67 -0.87
CA LEU A 71 -1.92 5.87 -0.36
C LEU A 71 -2.43 4.64 0.40
N VAL A 72 -3.46 4.81 1.23
CA VAL A 72 -4.15 3.70 1.90
C VAL A 72 -4.70 2.69 0.87
N ARG A 73 -5.30 3.17 -0.23
CA ARG A 73 -5.73 2.28 -1.32
C ARG A 73 -4.58 1.53 -1.97
N CYS A 74 -3.40 2.16 -2.12
CA CYS A 74 -2.21 1.47 -2.60
C CYS A 74 -1.81 0.35 -1.63
N TYR A 75 -1.75 0.61 -0.32
CA TYR A 75 -1.43 -0.41 0.67
C TYR A 75 -2.47 -1.54 0.74
N LEU A 76 -3.76 -1.23 0.59
CA LEU A 76 -4.81 -2.25 0.49
C LEU A 76 -4.65 -3.12 -0.77
N ALA A 77 -4.26 -2.53 -1.90
CA ALA A 77 -3.95 -3.28 -3.13
C ALA A 77 -2.66 -4.11 -3.02
N LEU A 78 -1.77 -3.75 -2.10
CA LEU A 78 -0.57 -4.51 -1.75
C LEU A 78 -0.79 -5.49 -0.58
N LEU A 79 -2.02 -5.59 -0.08
CA LEU A 79 -2.38 -6.38 1.10
C LEU A 79 -1.48 -6.10 2.31
N ASP A 80 -1.13 -4.82 2.50
CA ASP A 80 -0.32 -4.32 3.61
C ASP A 80 -1.21 -3.58 4.63
N GLY A 81 -1.75 -4.34 5.59
CA GLY A 81 -2.62 -3.79 6.64
C GLY A 81 -1.93 -2.80 7.58
N PRO A 82 -0.70 -3.07 8.06
CA PRO A 82 0.00 -2.21 9.01
C PRO A 82 0.30 -0.82 8.43
N HIS A 83 0.82 -0.73 7.20
CA HIS A 83 1.07 0.57 6.59
C HIS A 83 -0.23 1.32 6.30
N ALA A 84 -1.27 0.62 5.80
CA ALA A 84 -2.59 1.23 5.62
C ALA A 84 -3.15 1.81 6.93
N THR A 85 -2.98 1.09 8.05
CA THR A 85 -3.41 1.55 9.38
C THR A 85 -2.66 2.79 9.81
N SER A 86 -1.32 2.76 9.74
CA SER A 86 -0.48 3.89 10.12
C SER A 86 -0.82 5.16 9.33
N LYS A 87 -1.16 5.05 8.03
CA LYS A 87 -1.55 6.23 7.25
C LYS A 87 -2.93 6.76 7.61
N LEU A 88 -3.88 5.92 8.01
CA LEU A 88 -5.18 6.36 8.48
C LEU A 88 -5.12 7.15 9.80
N GLU A 89 -4.07 6.94 10.61
CA GLU A 89 -3.81 7.74 11.82
C GLU A 89 -3.49 9.21 11.48
N ILE A 90 -2.96 9.49 10.28
CA ILE A 90 -2.77 10.87 9.81
C ILE A 90 -4.12 11.59 9.72
N ILE A 91 -5.14 10.94 9.16
CA ILE A 91 -6.49 11.52 9.05
C ILE A 91 -7.10 11.72 10.44
N GLN A 92 -6.97 10.74 11.33
CA GLN A 92 -7.49 10.83 12.71
C GLN A 92 -6.90 12.01 13.47
N ARG A 93 -5.57 12.20 13.40
CA ARG A 93 -4.89 13.35 14.04
C ARG A 93 -5.36 14.69 13.49
N LEU A 94 -5.69 14.77 12.21
CA LEU A 94 -6.27 15.98 11.62
C LEU A 94 -7.68 16.23 12.19
N ASP A 95 -8.49 15.18 12.35
CA ASP A 95 -9.87 15.26 12.85
C ASP A 95 -9.95 15.60 14.35
N ASP A 96 -8.99 15.16 15.17
CA ASP A 96 -8.92 15.46 16.63
C ASP A 96 -8.75 16.95 17.00
N SER A 97 -8.69 17.85 16.00
CA SER A 97 -8.90 19.30 16.20
C SER A 97 -10.36 19.69 16.50
N GLY A 98 -11.30 18.73 16.46
CA GLY A 98 -12.66 18.87 16.97
C GLY A 98 -13.22 17.49 17.35
N VAL A 99 -13.78 17.38 18.56
CA VAL A 99 -14.37 16.15 19.12
C VAL A 99 -15.43 15.55 18.18
N HIS A 100 -15.00 14.68 17.29
CA HIS A 100 -15.83 13.73 16.57
C HIS A 100 -14.93 12.62 16.05
N SER A 101 -15.10 11.40 16.59
CA SER A 101 -14.69 10.18 15.88
C SER A 101 -15.13 10.30 14.41
N PRO A 102 -14.32 9.85 13.44
CA PRO A 102 -14.60 10.04 12.03
C PRO A 102 -16.04 9.59 11.74
N PRO A 103 -16.85 10.39 11.00
CA PRO A 103 -18.24 10.03 10.78
C PRO A 103 -18.27 8.64 10.13
N PRO A 104 -18.95 7.65 10.74
CA PRO A 104 -18.98 6.26 10.26
C PRO A 104 -19.65 6.10 8.88
N ASN A 105 -19.98 7.21 8.21
CA ASN A 105 -20.73 7.28 6.96
C ASN A 105 -20.00 8.12 5.87
N GLY A 106 -18.73 8.48 6.07
CA GLY A 106 -17.92 9.16 5.06
C GLY A 106 -17.38 8.23 3.97
N PRO A 107 -16.92 8.76 2.82
CA PRO A 107 -16.36 7.97 1.72
C PRO A 107 -15.11 7.16 2.09
N GLN A 108 -14.50 7.39 3.26
CA GLN A 108 -13.35 6.66 3.81
C GLN A 108 -13.72 5.40 4.60
N ARG A 109 -15.01 5.15 4.86
CA ARG A 109 -15.48 4.04 5.70
C ARG A 109 -15.01 2.68 5.16
N SER A 110 -15.00 2.53 3.84
CA SER A 110 -14.52 1.32 3.18
C SER A 110 -13.06 1.05 3.52
N GLU A 111 -12.21 2.08 3.49
CA GLU A 111 -10.77 1.99 3.73
C GLU A 111 -10.51 1.56 5.17
N TYR A 112 -11.15 2.20 6.17
CA TYR A 112 -11.04 1.79 7.57
C TYR A 112 -11.48 0.33 7.79
N THR A 113 -12.60 -0.06 7.16
CA THR A 113 -13.16 -1.41 7.31
C THR A 113 -12.22 -2.47 6.73
N ARG A 114 -11.72 -2.24 5.51
CA ARG A 114 -10.78 -3.13 4.81
C ARG A 114 -9.45 -3.24 5.54
N THR A 115 -8.92 -2.11 6.03
CA THR A 115 -7.68 -2.10 6.82
C THR A 115 -7.83 -2.87 8.13
N LYS A 116 -8.93 -2.69 8.85
CA LYS A 116 -9.21 -3.44 10.09
C LYS A 116 -9.39 -4.94 9.83
N PHE A 117 -10.08 -5.29 8.74
CA PHE A 117 -10.23 -6.68 8.31
C PHE A 117 -8.86 -7.32 8.06
N LEU A 118 -8.03 -6.67 7.23
CA LEU A 118 -6.73 -7.18 6.83
C LEU A 118 -5.78 -7.35 8.02
N THR A 119 -5.63 -6.33 8.86
CA THR A 119 -4.81 -6.43 10.09
C THR A 119 -5.32 -7.48 11.08
N GLY A 120 -6.64 -7.70 11.12
CA GLY A 120 -7.24 -8.78 11.89
C GLY A 120 -6.85 -10.16 11.37
N LEU A 121 -6.88 -10.35 10.05
CA LEU A 121 -6.44 -11.61 9.44
C LEU A 121 -4.94 -11.85 9.61
N GLU A 122 -4.09 -10.83 9.44
CA GLU A 122 -2.65 -10.94 9.66
C GLU A 122 -2.31 -11.40 11.08
N LYS A 123 -3.00 -10.87 12.09
CA LYS A 123 -2.82 -11.32 13.48
C LYS A 123 -3.23 -12.77 13.67
N ARG A 124 -4.39 -13.15 13.12
CA ARG A 124 -4.91 -14.52 13.22
C ARG A 124 -4.01 -15.52 12.52
N ILE A 125 -3.55 -15.24 11.30
CA ILE A 125 -2.69 -16.16 10.55
C ILE A 125 -1.32 -16.32 11.20
N ASN A 126 -0.73 -15.23 11.73
CA ASN A 126 0.53 -15.33 12.46
C ASN A 126 0.37 -16.14 13.75
N SER A 127 -0.75 -16.00 14.45
CA SER A 127 -1.07 -16.83 15.62
C SER A 127 -1.24 -18.30 15.23
N ALA A 128 -2.03 -18.60 14.19
CA ALA A 128 -2.24 -19.97 13.70
C ALA A 128 -0.90 -20.63 13.29
N ARG A 129 -0.07 -19.94 12.51
CA ARG A 129 1.26 -20.40 12.09
C ARG A 129 2.20 -20.63 13.28
N SER A 130 2.18 -19.77 14.29
CA SER A 130 3.01 -19.92 15.50
C SER A 130 2.59 -21.10 16.38
N ASN A 131 1.32 -21.55 16.26
CA ASN A 131 0.79 -22.70 16.97
C ASN A 131 0.71 -23.97 16.08
N GLU A 132 1.34 -23.94 14.90
CA GLU A 132 1.33 -25.04 13.92
C GLU A 132 -0.09 -25.48 13.46
N LEU A 133 -1.07 -24.57 13.54
CA LEU A 133 -2.44 -24.78 13.08
C LEU A 133 -2.55 -24.50 11.58
N TRP A 134 -1.87 -25.31 10.76
CA TRP A 134 -1.67 -25.06 9.34
C TRP A 134 -2.96 -25.06 8.52
N GLN A 135 -3.96 -25.87 8.92
CA GLN A 135 -5.27 -25.85 8.27
C GLN A 135 -5.99 -24.52 8.53
N GLU A 136 -5.99 -24.04 9.78
CA GLU A 136 -6.58 -22.74 10.12
C GLU A 136 -5.85 -21.59 9.39
N ALA A 137 -4.52 -21.65 9.30
CA ALA A 137 -3.75 -20.68 8.54
C ALA A 137 -4.18 -20.63 7.07
N LEU A 138 -4.40 -21.79 6.44
CA LEU A 138 -4.89 -21.87 5.07
C LEU A 138 -6.33 -21.37 4.93
N ASP A 139 -7.22 -21.71 5.86
CA ASP A 139 -8.62 -21.24 5.86
C ASP A 139 -8.70 -19.71 5.98
N ILE A 140 -7.80 -19.09 6.76
CA ILE A 140 -7.69 -17.62 6.86
C ILE A 140 -7.28 -16.99 5.52
N ILE A 141 -6.35 -17.61 4.79
CA ILE A 141 -5.94 -17.12 3.46
C ILE A 141 -7.10 -17.25 2.47
N GLN A 142 -7.85 -18.34 2.49
CA GLN A 142 -9.03 -18.51 1.64
C GLN A 142 -10.11 -17.47 1.96
N LEU A 143 -10.32 -17.15 3.23
CA LEU A 143 -11.21 -16.07 3.65
C LEU A 143 -10.76 -14.71 3.08
N LEU A 144 -9.45 -14.42 3.11
CA LEU A 144 -8.91 -13.23 2.48
C LEU A 144 -9.20 -13.21 0.97
N GLU A 145 -8.89 -14.30 0.26
CA GLU A 145 -9.09 -14.42 -1.19
C GLU A 145 -10.55 -14.18 -1.60
N GLN A 146 -11.50 -14.69 -0.81
CA GLN A 146 -12.94 -14.47 -1.05
C GLN A 146 -13.34 -13.00 -0.86
N GLU A 147 -12.83 -12.35 0.20
CA GLU A 147 -13.18 -10.98 0.53
C GLU A 147 -12.58 -9.97 -0.49
N ILE A 148 -11.33 -10.16 -0.90
CA ILE A 148 -10.61 -9.18 -1.73
C ILE A 148 -11.11 -9.09 -3.17
N VAL A 149 -11.82 -10.11 -3.67
CA VAL A 149 -12.50 -10.07 -4.97
C VAL A 149 -13.50 -8.92 -5.04
N GLY A 150 -14.16 -8.60 -3.91
CA GLY A 150 -15.12 -7.50 -3.81
C GLY A 150 -14.48 -6.12 -3.67
N TRP A 151 -13.15 -6.01 -3.57
CA TRP A 151 -12.50 -4.74 -3.26
C TRP A 151 -12.29 -3.82 -4.46
N GLY A 152 -12.42 -4.36 -5.68
CA GLY A 152 -12.29 -3.63 -6.93
C GLY A 152 -10.83 -3.46 -7.40
N PHE A 153 -9.88 -4.15 -6.76
CA PHE A 153 -8.49 -4.25 -7.25
C PHE A 153 -8.31 -5.50 -8.12
N GLN A 154 -7.37 -5.43 -9.05
CA GLN A 154 -6.99 -6.56 -9.91
C GLN A 154 -5.96 -7.43 -9.17
N PHE A 155 -6.45 -8.34 -8.31
CA PHE A 155 -5.58 -9.28 -7.61
C PHE A 155 -5.28 -10.52 -8.46
N ASN A 156 -4.03 -10.98 -8.43
CA ASN A 156 -3.68 -12.31 -8.87
C ASN A 156 -3.86 -13.28 -7.71
N LEU A 157 -4.97 -14.02 -7.64
CA LEU A 157 -5.23 -14.95 -6.53
C LEU A 157 -4.26 -16.15 -6.49
N ALA A 158 -3.58 -16.42 -7.60
CA ALA A 158 -2.49 -17.41 -7.65
C ALA A 158 -1.21 -16.89 -6.97
N CYS A 159 -1.02 -15.57 -6.92
CA CYS A 159 0.14 -14.92 -6.33
C CYS A 159 -0.29 -13.66 -5.57
N LEU A 160 -0.68 -13.85 -4.30
CA LEU A 160 -1.07 -12.74 -3.44
C LEU A 160 0.13 -11.84 -3.12
N PRO A 161 -0.05 -10.51 -3.11
CA PRO A 161 1.01 -9.57 -2.73
C PRO A 161 1.68 -9.89 -1.38
N GLY A 162 2.98 -9.60 -1.30
CA GLY A 162 3.74 -9.63 -0.06
C GLY A 162 3.85 -11.02 0.57
N LEU A 163 3.76 -11.08 1.90
CA LEU A 163 3.96 -12.31 2.66
C LEU A 163 2.83 -13.33 2.50
N TRP A 164 1.67 -12.93 1.97
CA TRP A 164 0.50 -13.80 1.81
C TRP A 164 0.76 -15.00 0.92
N THR A 165 1.51 -14.83 -0.17
CA THR A 165 1.96 -15.95 -1.01
C THR A 165 2.82 -16.92 -0.20
N CYS A 166 3.82 -16.39 0.51
CA CYS A 166 4.73 -17.23 1.30
C CYS A 166 3.97 -18.00 2.39
N TRP A 167 3.01 -17.36 3.06
CA TRP A 167 2.18 -18.01 4.07
C TRP A 167 1.28 -19.10 3.48
N LYS A 168 0.76 -18.89 2.26
CA LYS A 168 -0.02 -19.90 1.54
C LYS A 168 0.82 -21.11 1.20
N ALA A 169 1.97 -20.89 0.56
CA ALA A 169 2.90 -21.95 0.18
C ALA A 169 3.40 -22.73 1.41
N GLU A 170 3.77 -22.04 2.49
CA GLU A 170 4.19 -22.67 3.75
C GLU A 170 3.07 -23.54 4.34
N SER A 171 1.84 -23.02 4.42
CA SER A 171 0.71 -23.75 4.98
C SER A 171 0.42 -25.02 4.18
N LEU A 172 0.44 -24.94 2.84
CA LEU A 172 0.28 -26.10 1.95
C LEU A 172 1.38 -27.14 2.15
N ALA A 173 2.64 -26.72 2.18
CA ALA A 173 3.77 -27.62 2.39
C ALA A 173 3.65 -28.37 3.73
N ARG A 174 3.27 -27.68 4.81
CA ARG A 174 3.09 -28.26 6.15
C ARG A 174 1.89 -29.22 6.25
N LEU A 175 0.89 -29.05 5.39
CA LEU A 175 -0.25 -29.97 5.25
C LEU A 175 0.07 -31.19 4.35
N GLY A 176 1.31 -31.36 3.91
CA GLY A 176 1.71 -32.48 3.04
C GLY A 176 1.30 -32.29 1.58
N LYS A 177 1.11 -31.03 1.15
CA LYS A 177 0.77 -30.65 -0.23
C LYS A 177 1.92 -29.88 -0.90
N PRO A 178 3.11 -30.49 -1.07
CA PRO A 178 4.30 -29.78 -1.56
C PRO A 178 4.19 -29.36 -3.03
N VAL A 179 3.46 -30.11 -3.86
CA VAL A 179 3.25 -29.75 -5.29
C VAL A 179 2.42 -28.47 -5.39
N GLU A 180 1.31 -28.40 -4.65
CA GLU A 180 0.44 -27.21 -4.60
C GLU A 180 1.21 -25.99 -4.04
N ALA A 181 2.10 -26.21 -3.06
CA ALA A 181 2.96 -25.16 -2.53
C ALA A 181 3.96 -24.62 -3.56
N ASP A 182 4.59 -25.51 -4.34
CA ASP A 182 5.53 -25.11 -5.40
C ASP A 182 4.82 -24.40 -6.55
N GLU A 183 3.61 -24.83 -6.92
CA GLU A 183 2.77 -24.16 -7.92
C GLU A 183 2.46 -22.71 -7.55
N VAL A 184 2.10 -22.45 -6.28
CA VAL A 184 1.87 -21.08 -5.78
C VAL A 184 3.12 -20.21 -5.94
N LEU A 185 4.30 -20.74 -5.60
CA LEU A 185 5.56 -20.00 -5.71
C LEU A 185 5.99 -19.78 -7.18
N ALA A 186 5.82 -20.78 -8.04
CA ALA A 186 6.17 -20.71 -9.45
C ALA A 186 5.29 -19.69 -10.20
N GLN A 187 4.00 -19.62 -9.87
CA GLN A 187 3.06 -18.66 -10.46
C GLN A 187 3.42 -17.21 -10.08
N CYS A 188 4.03 -16.98 -8.92
CA CYS A 188 4.60 -15.68 -8.57
C CYS A 188 5.82 -15.30 -9.39
N ALA A 189 6.78 -16.22 -9.55
CA ALA A 189 7.99 -15.96 -10.33
C ALA A 189 7.67 -15.64 -11.81
N GLY A 190 6.63 -16.27 -12.37
CA GLY A 190 6.13 -15.96 -13.70
C GLY A 190 5.52 -14.55 -13.80
N ALA A 191 4.78 -14.10 -12.79
CA ALA A 191 4.10 -12.80 -12.80
C ALA A 191 5.08 -11.60 -12.82
N GLU A 192 6.20 -11.70 -12.11
CA GLU A 192 7.24 -10.66 -12.09
C GLU A 192 7.91 -10.47 -13.47
N GLN A 193 8.08 -11.55 -14.24
CA GLN A 193 8.66 -11.51 -15.58
C GLN A 193 7.75 -10.83 -16.61
N TYR A 194 6.42 -10.88 -16.44
CA TYR A 194 5.46 -10.20 -17.31
C TYR A 194 5.35 -8.70 -17.01
N LEU A 195 5.41 -8.31 -15.72
CA LEU A 195 5.42 -6.91 -15.30
C LEU A 195 6.68 -6.16 -15.79
N ASN A 196 7.85 -6.79 -15.73
CA ASN A 196 9.10 -6.20 -16.22
C ASN A 196 9.15 -6.00 -17.75
N LYS A 197 8.31 -6.69 -18.53
CA LYS A 197 8.21 -6.52 -19.99
C LYS A 197 7.29 -5.38 -20.43
N GLN A 198 6.45 -4.86 -19.54
CA GLN A 198 5.48 -3.81 -19.86
C GLN A 198 6.00 -2.39 -19.58
N VAL A 199 7.21 -2.26 -19.04
CA VAL A 199 7.88 -0.96 -18.90
C VAL A 199 8.77 -0.76 -20.13
N PRO A 200 8.38 0.01 -21.15
CA PRO A 200 9.36 0.54 -22.07
C PRO A 200 10.34 1.36 -21.23
N HIS A 201 11.62 1.00 -21.25
CA HIS A 201 12.68 1.90 -20.82
C HIS A 201 12.47 3.20 -21.56
N ALA A 202 11.98 4.23 -20.86
CA ALA A 202 12.04 5.58 -21.36
C ALA A 202 13.52 5.96 -21.28
N ASP A 203 14.24 5.66 -22.36
CA ASP A 203 15.54 6.24 -22.63
C ASP A 203 15.34 7.75 -22.73
N PHE A 204 15.52 8.44 -21.60
CA PHE A 204 15.78 9.87 -21.59
C PHE A 204 17.24 10.07 -22.02
N HIS A 205 17.50 9.82 -23.29
CA HIS A 205 18.60 10.43 -24.00
C HIS A 205 18.02 11.50 -24.93
N ASP A 206 18.58 12.70 -24.80
CA ASP A 206 18.43 13.88 -25.65
C ASP A 206 17.19 14.76 -25.41
N LEU A 207 17.31 15.67 -24.42
CA LEU A 207 17.01 17.10 -24.56
C LEU A 207 17.98 17.94 -23.71
#